data_AF-A0A4Q3WHZ5-F1
#
_entry.id   AF-A0A4Q3WHZ5-F1
#
_cell.length_a   1.000
_cell.length_b   1.000
_cell.length_c   1.000
_cell.angle_alpha   90.00
_cell.angle_beta   90.00
_cell.angle_gamma   90.00
#
_symmetry.space_group_name_H-M   'P 1'
#
loop_
_entity.id
_entity.type
_entity.pdbx_description
1 polymer ?
#
loop_
_entity_poly.entity_id
_entity_poly.type
_entity_poly.pdbx_seq_one_letter_code
_entity_poly.pdbx_strand_id
1 'polypeptide(L)' 'NDPAQKRYVCRVISNLVATGYGKWTANAQNFCDNPQ' A
#
# COMPACT_ATOMS: atom_id res chain seq x y z
N ASN A 1 -13.03 -4.26 -1.03
CA ASN A 1 -12.25 -4.66 -2.23
C ASN A 1 -12.79 -4.01 -3.48
N ASP A 2 -13.06 -2.71 -3.41
CA ASP A 2 -13.29 -1.90 -4.61
C ASP A 2 -11.92 -1.45 -5.15
N PRO A 3 -11.70 -1.41 -6.49
CA PRO A 3 -10.42 -1.00 -7.06
C PRO A 3 -9.93 0.39 -6.61
N ALA A 4 -10.84 1.36 -6.40
CA ALA A 4 -10.45 2.69 -5.93
C ALA A 4 -10.00 2.67 -4.46
N GLN A 5 -10.67 1.88 -3.62
CA GLN A 5 -10.28 1.69 -2.23
C GLN A 5 -8.90 1.03 -2.12
N LYS A 6 -8.61 0.03 -2.96
CA LYS A 6 -7.29 -0.61 -3.01
C LYS A 6 -6.18 0.40 -3.32
N ARG A 7 -6.37 1.24 -4.34
CA ARG A 7 -5.41 2.31 -4.70
C ARG A 7 -5.18 3.30 -3.56
N TYR A 8 -6.25 3.72 -2.89
CA TYR A 8 -6.15 4.61 -1.74
C TYR A 8 -5.30 4.00 -0.62
N VAL A 9 -5.58 2.73 -0.26
CA VAL A 9 -4.82 2.01 0.77
C VAL A 9 -3.34 1.93 0.39
N CYS A 10 -3.02 1.53 -0.84
CA CYS A 10 -1.63 1.42 -1.28
C CYS A 10 -0.90 2.77 -1.30
N ARG A 11 -1.59 3.86 -1.66
CA ARG A 11 -1.04 5.22 -1.59
C ARG A 11 -0.73 5.65 -0.15
N VAL A 12 -1.62 5.36 0.80
CA VAL A 12 -1.39 5.67 2.22
C VAL A 12 -0.19 4.90 2.76
N ILE A 13 -0.12 3.59 2.51
CA ILE A 13 1.00 2.76 2.96
C ILE A 13 2.33 3.24 2.37
N SER A 14 2.35 3.56 1.07
CA SER A 14 3.52 4.14 0.41
C SER A 14 4.01 5.42 1.10
N ASN A 15 3.09 6.33 1.44
CA ASN A 15 3.45 7.58 2.12
C ASN A 15 4.01 7.33 3.53
N LEU A 16 3.42 6.41 4.29
CA LEU A 16 3.90 6.05 5.63
C LEU A 16 5.31 5.44 5.60
N VAL A 17 5.60 4.58 4.62
CA VAL A 17 6.94 3.98 4.45
C VAL A 17 7.96 5.04 4.00
N ALA A 18 7.60 5.89 3.04
CA ALA A 18 8.48 6.94 2.53
C ALA A 18 8.89 7.97 3.60
N THR A 19 8.04 8.18 4.60
CA THR A 19 8.28 9.10 5.72
C THR A 19 8.94 8.44 6.93
N GLY A 20 9.19 7.13 6.89
CA GLY A 20 9.91 6.40 7.94
C GLY A 20 9.03 5.90 9.10
N TYR A 21 7.70 5.99 9.03
CA TYR A 21 6.80 5.46 10.05
C TYR A 21 6.70 3.91 10.04
N GLY A 22 7.39 3.24 9.12
CA GLY A 22 7.44 1.79 9.07
C GLY A 22 8.06 1.25 7.79
N LYS A 23 7.82 -0.03 7.54
CA LYS A 23 8.28 -0.75 6.35
C LYS A 23 7.13 -1.57 5.77
N TRP A 24 7.19 -1.85 4.48
CA TRP A 24 6.29 -2.79 3.84
C TRP A 24 6.37 -4.17 4.50
N THR A 25 5.22 -4.73 4.88
CA THR A 25 5.12 -6.14 5.26
C THR A 25 4.89 -7.00 4.02
N ALA A 26 5.21 -8.29 4.08
CA ALA A 26 4.94 -9.21 2.96
C ALA A 26 3.46 -9.19 2.53
N ASN A 27 2.53 -9.13 3.49
CA ASN A 27 1.09 -9.03 3.19
C ASN A 27 0.72 -7.72 2.51
N ALA A 28 1.32 -6.60 2.93
CA ALA A 28 1.07 -5.29 2.31
C ALA A 28 1.64 -5.23 0.89
N GLN A 29 2.82 -5.82 0.66
CA GLN A 29 3.39 -5.97 -0.69
C GLN A 29 2.45 -6.78 -1.57
N ASN A 30 2.09 -8.00 -1.15
CA ASN A 30 1.17 -8.87 -1.90
C ASN A 30 -0.19 -8.22 -2.18
N PHE A 31 -0.71 -7.44 -1.22
CA PHE A 31 -1.93 -6.67 -1.42
C PHE A 31 -1.74 -5.59 -2.49
N CYS A 32 -0.61 -4.88 -2.52
CA CYS A 32 -0.35 -3.72 -3.39
C CYS A 32 0.42 -4.01 -4.68
N ASP A 33 0.91 -5.23 -4.91
CA ASP A 33 1.80 -5.61 -6.04
C ASP A 33 1.15 -5.59 -7.42
N ASN A 34 -0.14 -5.26 -7.49
CA ASN A 34 -0.86 -5.07 -8.74
C ASN A 34 -1.52 -3.69 -8.74
N PRO A 35 -0.76 -2.63 -9.06
CA PRO A 35 -1.31 -1.31 -9.29
C PRO A 35 -1.91 -1.32 -10.70
N GLN A 36 -3.20 -1.64 -10.79
CA GLN A 36 -4.01 -1.21 -11.93
C GLN A 36 -4.07 0.32 -11.98
#